data_AF-A0A954NMZ8-F1
#
_entry.id   AF-A0A954NMZ8-F1
#
_cell.length_a   1.000
_cell.length_b   1.000
_cell.length_c   1.000
_cell.angle_alpha   90.00
_cell.angle_beta   90.00
_cell.angle_gamma   90.00
#
_symmetry.space_group_name_H-M   'P 1'
#
loop_
_entity.id
_entity.type
_entity.pdbx_description
1 polymer ?
#
loop_
_entity_poly.entity_id
_entity_poly.type
_entity_poly.pdbx_seq_one_letter_code
_entity_poly.pdbx_strand_id
1 'polypeptide(L)' 'MAKNVLGTELESCSTDPLTGFYRDGCCNTGAEDQG' A
#
# COMPACT_ATOMS: atom_id res chain seq x y z
N MET A 1 0.42 11.00 -3.00
CA MET A 1 -0.42 10.01 -2.30
C MET A 1 -0.71 8.88 -3.27
N ALA A 2 -0.63 7.64 -2.83
CA ALA A 2 -0.95 6.48 -3.66
C ALA A 2 -2.46 6.47 -3.96
N LYS A 3 -2.84 5.95 -5.13
CA LYS A 3 -4.24 5.85 -5.57
C LYS A 3 -4.60 4.40 -5.84
N ASN A 4 -5.84 4.05 -5.55
CA ASN A 4 -6.39 2.75 -5.95
C ASN A 4 -6.76 2.76 -7.44
N VAL A 5 -7.25 1.63 -7.94
CA VAL A 5 -7.62 1.44 -9.36
C VAL A 5 -8.81 2.30 -9.82
N LEU A 6 -9.56 2.90 -8.89
CA LEU A 6 -10.67 3.82 -9.18
C LEU A 6 -10.21 5.28 -9.27
N GLY A 7 -8.92 5.55 -9.04
CA GLY A 7 -8.34 6.89 -9.07
C GLY A 7 -8.56 7.71 -7.80
N THR A 8 -9.18 7.12 -6.77
CA THR A 8 -9.31 7.71 -5.43
C THR A 8 -8.09 7.37 -4.59
N GLU A 9 -8.02 7.91 -3.37
CA GLU A 9 -6.94 7.61 -2.43
C GLU A 9 -6.87 6.10 -2.12
N LEU A 10 -5.65 5.60 -1.91
CA LEU A 10 -5.40 4.22 -1.51
C LEU A 10 -5.70 4.04 -0.02
N GLU A 11 -6.59 3.11 0.29
CA GLU A 11 -6.96 2.77 1.67
C GLU A 11 -6.02 1.71 2.27
N SER A 12 -6.05 1.58 3.60
CA SER A 12 -5.34 0.51 4.32
C SER A 12 -5.89 -0.87 3.96
N CYS A 13 -4.99 -1.82 3.72
CA CYS A 13 -5.31 -3.20 3.41
C CYS A 13 -5.38 -4.09 4.66
N SER A 14 -4.40 -3.99 5.58
CA SER A 14 -4.40 -4.76 6.83
C SER A 14 -3.43 -4.18 7.86
N THR A 15 -3.87 -4.10 9.11
CA THR A 15 -3.05 -3.67 10.25
C THR A 15 -2.80 -4.78 11.27
N ASP A 16 -3.52 -5.91 11.18
CA ASP A 16 -3.33 -7.09 12.02
C ASP A 16 -3.63 -8.38 11.23
N PRO A 17 -2.60 -9.04 10.65
CA PRO A 17 -1.19 -8.66 10.67
C PRO A 17 -0.91 -7.41 9.82
N LEU A 18 0.09 -6.63 10.22
CA LEU A 18 0.51 -5.43 9.49
C LEU A 18 1.12 -5.81 8.12
N THR A 19 0.52 -5.29 7.04
CA THR A 19 0.91 -5.60 5.65
C THR A 19 1.66 -4.45 4.96
N GLY A 20 1.91 -4.60 3.66
CA GLY A 20 2.58 -3.61 2.79
C GLY A 20 4.08 -3.81 2.72
N PHE A 21 4.71 -3.52 1.57
CA PHE A 21 6.18 -3.60 1.42
C PHE A 21 6.88 -2.72 2.46
N TYR A 22 6.36 -1.51 2.66
CA TYR A 22 6.83 -0.54 3.65
C TYR A 22 6.36 -0.79 5.08
N ARG A 23 5.55 -1.84 5.30
CA ARG A 23 4.93 -2.17 6.59
C ARG A 23 4.13 -1.00 7.19
N ASP A 24 3.38 -0.30 6.34
CA ASP A 24 2.46 0.78 6.70
C ASP A 24 0.98 0.35 6.67
N GLY A 25 0.72 -0.92 6.37
CA GLY A 25 -0.62 -1.49 6.27
C GLY A 25 -1.31 -1.23 4.92
N CYS A 26 -0.63 -0.61 3.96
CA CYS A 26 -1.15 -0.25 2.65
C CYS A 26 -0.42 -1.02 1.52
N CYS A 27 -1.09 -1.16 0.38
CA CYS A 27 -0.52 -1.84 -0.80
C CYS A 27 0.18 -0.85 -1.77
N ASN A 28 0.86 0.16 -1.23
CA ASN A 28 1.70 1.07 -2.00
C ASN A 28 3.06 0.44 -2.30
N THR A 29 3.64 0.91 -3.40
CA THR A 29 4.92 0.46 -3.95
C THR A 29 5.80 1.68 -4.26
N GLY A 30 7.08 1.46 -4.59
CA GLY A 30 8.06 2.49 -4.91
C GLY A 30 9.32 1.90 -5.54
N ALA A 31 10.40 2.68 -5.63
CA ALA A 31 11.56 2.31 -6.45
C ALA A 31 12.31 1.05 -5.96
N GLU A 32 12.26 0.82 -4.65
CA GLU A 32 12.86 -0.32 -3.95
C GLU A 32 12.00 -1.59 -3.94
N ASP A 33 10.70 -1.48 -4.24
CA ASP A 33 9.77 -2.60 -4.25
C ASP A 33 9.71 -3.20 -5.67
N GLN A 34 10.59 -4.16 -5.94
CA GLN A 34 10.72 -4.82 -7.25
C GLN A 34 9.83 -6.06 -7.41
N GLY A 35 8.97 -6.33 -6.42
CA GLY A 35 8.14 -7.53 -6.32
C GLY A 35 6.89 -7.53 -7.19
#